data_AF-A0A5C6RJH2-F1
#
_entry.id   AF-A0A5C6RJH2-F1
#
_cell.length_a   1.000
_cell.length_b   1.000
_cell.length_c   1.000
_cell.angle_alpha   90.00
_cell.angle_beta   90.00
_cell.angle_gamma   90.00
#
_symmetry.space_group_name_H-M   'P 1'
#
loop_
_entity.id
_entity.type
_entity.pdbx_description
1 polymer ?
#
loop_
_entity_poly.entity_id
_entity_poly.type
_entity_poly.pdbx_seq_one_letter_code
_entity_poly.pdbx_strand_id
1 'polypeptide(L)'
;MKTNAIWSLLLVFAVSLAFTACNNGSNTMEDAKEDLENAGNDVADAFRSDKEELKVEIERAKEDIKEKMNELEGQMADASEEAKAELQEEMDQLKAFSQDLDKQMKALGQQAKEGWQGFKSDVSSTLKEIGNKIDG
;
A
#
# COMPACT_ATOMS: atom_id res chain seq x y z
N MET A 1 -24.68 3.60 29.19
CA MET A 1 -23.26 3.53 29.59
C MET A 1 -22.82 2.07 29.58
N LYS A 2 -22.33 1.56 28.44
CA LYS A 2 -21.89 0.17 28.25
C LYS A 2 -20.77 0.15 27.19
N THR A 3 -19.59 0.67 27.53
CA THR A 3 -18.41 0.63 26.65
C THR A 3 -17.13 0.24 27.39
N ASN A 4 -17.21 -0.03 28.69
CA ASN A 4 -16.02 -0.21 29.55
C ASN A 4 -15.50 -1.66 29.57
N ALA A 5 -16.19 -2.60 28.93
CA ALA A 5 -15.79 -4.02 28.92
C ALA A 5 -14.89 -4.39 27.73
N ILE A 6 -15.00 -3.67 26.61
CA ILE A 6 -14.21 -3.97 25.38
C ILE A 6 -12.78 -3.44 25.52
N TRP A 7 -12.61 -2.30 26.20
CA TRP A 7 -11.30 -1.69 26.42
C TRP A 7 -10.40 -2.53 27.34
N SER A 8 -10.99 -3.26 28.29
CA SER A 8 -10.27 -4.17 29.18
C SER A 8 -9.86 -5.49 28.52
N LEU A 9 -10.49 -5.90 27.41
CA LEU A 9 -10.16 -7.16 26.73
C LEU A 9 -8.92 -7.04 25.81
N LEU A 10 -8.71 -5.85 25.21
CA LEU A 10 -7.55 -5.57 24.35
C LEU A 10 -6.22 -5.48 25.12
N LEU A 11 -6.27 -5.03 26.37
CA LEU A 11 -5.09 -4.92 27.24
C LEU A 11 -4.58 -6.29 27.75
N VAL A 12 -5.45 -7.29 27.84
CA VAL A 12 -5.08 -8.63 28.33
C VAL A 12 -4.35 -9.45 27.26
N PHE A 13 -4.66 -9.26 25.96
CA PHE A 13 -3.99 -9.99 24.87
C PHE A 13 -2.53 -9.56 24.67
N ALA A 14 -2.22 -8.27 24.91
CA ALA A 14 -0.86 -7.73 24.81
C ALA A 14 0.06 -8.20 25.96
N VAL A 15 -0.49 -8.49 27.15
CA VAL A 15 0.29 -8.92 28.32
C VAL A 15 0.64 -10.40 28.28
N SER A 16 -0.17 -11.25 27.63
CA SER A 16 0.13 -12.69 27.49
C SER A 16 1.29 -13.01 26.54
N LEU A 17 1.72 -12.08 25.67
CA LEU A 17 2.93 -12.24 24.85
C LEU A 17 4.23 -12.04 25.65
N ALA A 18 4.16 -11.45 26.85
CA ALA A 18 5.35 -11.20 27.67
C ALA A 18 5.84 -12.43 28.46
N PHE A 19 5.00 -13.47 28.64
CA PHE A 19 5.31 -14.60 29.52
C PHE A 19 5.84 -15.86 28.81
N THR A 20 5.85 -15.92 27.48
CA THR A 20 6.40 -17.07 26.73
C THR A 20 7.85 -16.88 26.28
N ALA A 21 8.46 -15.71 26.52
CA ALA A 21 9.83 -15.40 26.10
C ALA A 21 10.91 -15.78 27.14
N CYS A 22 10.54 -16.41 28.26
CA CYS A 22 11.48 -16.89 29.27
C CYS A 22 11.47 -18.41 29.37
N ASN A 23 11.98 -19.09 28.34
CA ASN A 23 12.56 -20.41 28.49
C ASN A 23 13.75 -20.58 27.53
N ASN A 24 14.93 -20.20 28.04
CA ASN A 24 16.24 -20.69 27.61
C ASN A 24 16.59 -20.59 26.11
N GLY A 25 16.69 -19.37 25.58
CA GLY A 25 17.38 -19.06 24.33
C GLY A 25 18.02 -17.70 24.44
N SER A 26 19.35 -17.62 24.55
CA SER A 26 20.08 -16.37 24.40
C SER A 26 20.05 -15.99 22.92
N ASN A 27 18.93 -15.43 22.46
CA ASN A 27 18.84 -14.92 21.10
C ASN A 27 19.84 -13.78 20.98
N THR A 28 20.83 -13.93 20.11
CA THR A 28 21.80 -12.89 19.87
C THR A 28 21.13 -11.75 19.09
N MET A 29 21.68 -10.55 19.17
CA MET A 29 21.21 -9.40 18.38
C MET A 29 21.19 -9.72 16.87
N GLU A 30 22.09 -10.59 16.43
CA GLU A 30 22.18 -11.06 15.04
C GLU A 30 20.92 -11.84 14.63
N ASP A 31 20.47 -12.79 15.47
CA ASP A 31 19.28 -13.62 15.19
C ASP A 31 18.01 -12.75 15.09
N ALA A 32 17.86 -11.80 16.02
CA ALA A 32 16.72 -10.88 16.03
C ALA A 32 16.69 -9.95 14.82
N LYS A 33 17.87 -9.57 14.31
CA LYS A 33 18.00 -8.78 13.08
C LYS A 33 17.65 -9.59 11.85
N GLU A 34 18.13 -10.84 11.77
CA GLU A 34 17.82 -11.74 10.65
C GLU A 34 16.32 -12.03 10.57
N ASP A 35 15.67 -12.38 11.69
CA ASP A 35 14.22 -12.60 11.75
C ASP A 35 13.43 -11.37 11.29
N LEU A 36 13.87 -10.18 11.67
CA LEU A 36 13.23 -8.92 11.29
C LEU A 36 13.46 -8.55 9.83
N GLU A 37 14.65 -8.82 9.28
CA GLU A 37 14.92 -8.66 7.85
C GLU A 37 14.07 -9.62 7.01
N ASN A 38 13.94 -10.88 7.45
CA ASN A 38 13.09 -11.88 6.79
C ASN A 38 11.61 -11.49 6.83
N ALA A 39 11.06 -11.17 8.00
CA ALA A 39 9.69 -10.69 8.13
C ALA A 39 9.44 -9.41 7.31
N GLY A 40 10.44 -8.53 7.25
CA GLY A 40 10.40 -7.36 6.39
C GLY A 40 10.33 -7.70 4.90
N ASN A 41 11.15 -8.64 4.44
CA ASN A 41 11.14 -9.07 3.04
C ASN A 41 9.80 -9.72 2.67
N ASP A 42 9.21 -10.54 3.54
CA ASP A 42 7.89 -11.13 3.31
C ASP A 42 6.81 -10.06 3.13
N VAL A 43 6.82 -9.01 3.97
CA VAL A 43 5.91 -7.87 3.83
C VAL A 43 6.15 -7.11 2.53
N ALA A 44 7.42 -6.90 2.15
CA ALA A 44 7.77 -6.22 0.91
C ALA A 44 7.32 -7.00 -0.33
N ASP A 45 7.42 -8.33 -0.29
CA ASP A 45 7.01 -9.22 -1.38
C ASP A 45 5.48 -9.28 -1.49
N ALA A 46 4.76 -9.39 -0.35
CA ALA A 46 3.31 -9.30 -0.33
C ALA A 46 2.82 -7.96 -0.92
N PHE A 47 3.40 -6.85 -0.46
CA PHE A 47 3.08 -5.52 -0.99
C PHE A 47 3.39 -5.40 -2.49
N ARG A 48 4.50 -5.98 -2.96
CA ARG A 48 4.85 -5.99 -4.38
C ARG A 48 3.83 -6.77 -5.20
N SER A 49 3.34 -7.90 -4.69
CA SER A 49 2.30 -8.70 -5.32
C SER A 49 1.00 -7.89 -5.46
N ASP A 50 0.51 -7.31 -4.36
CA ASP A 50 -0.72 -6.50 -4.34
C ASP A 50 -0.62 -5.31 -5.29
N LYS A 51 0.55 -4.67 -5.35
CA LYS A 51 0.82 -3.57 -6.27
C LYS A 51 0.72 -4.00 -7.74
N GLU A 52 1.30 -5.14 -8.10
CA GLU A 52 1.23 -5.61 -9.49
C GLU A 52 -0.20 -6.03 -9.85
N GLU A 53 -0.96 -6.63 -8.94
CA GLU A 53 -2.39 -6.91 -9.14
C GLU A 53 -3.19 -5.63 -9.38
N LEU A 54 -3.06 -4.64 -8.51
CA LEU A 54 -3.71 -3.33 -8.66
C LEU A 54 -3.30 -2.65 -9.98
N LYS A 55 -2.03 -2.76 -10.37
CA LYS A 55 -1.55 -2.21 -11.65
C LYS A 55 -2.25 -2.87 -12.83
N VAL A 56 -2.43 -4.18 -12.80
CA VAL A 56 -3.17 -4.90 -13.84
C VAL A 56 -4.64 -4.44 -13.87
N GLU A 57 -5.28 -4.24 -12.72
CA GLU A 57 -6.65 -3.71 -12.66
C GLU A 57 -6.76 -2.29 -13.24
N ILE A 58 -5.81 -1.41 -12.92
CA ILE A 58 -5.78 -0.05 -13.47
C ILE A 58 -5.55 -0.06 -14.98
N GLU A 59 -4.66 -0.92 -15.49
CA GLU A 59 -4.46 -1.02 -16.94
C GLU A 59 -5.72 -1.54 -17.65
N ARG A 60 -6.44 -2.51 -17.07
CA ARG A 60 -7.75 -2.93 -17.60
C ARG A 60 -8.77 -1.78 -17.60
N ALA A 61 -8.89 -1.05 -16.50
CA ALA A 61 -9.78 0.10 -16.42
C ALA A 61 -9.42 1.17 -17.48
N LYS A 62 -8.13 1.37 -17.77
CA LYS A 62 -7.67 2.26 -18.83
C LYS A 62 -7.99 1.76 -20.23
N GLU A 63 -7.93 0.45 -20.45
CA GLU A 63 -8.38 -0.18 -21.70
C GLU A 63 -9.89 0.04 -21.92
N ASP A 64 -10.71 -0.17 -20.88
CA ASP A 64 -12.16 0.07 -20.94
C ASP A 64 -12.49 1.55 -21.21
N ILE A 65 -11.78 2.47 -20.55
CA ILE A 65 -11.90 3.91 -20.83
C ILE A 65 -11.58 4.21 -22.29
N LYS A 66 -10.49 3.63 -22.82
CA LYS A 66 -10.07 3.86 -24.20
C LYS A 66 -11.10 3.31 -25.20
N GLU A 67 -11.65 2.13 -24.94
CA GLU A 67 -12.73 1.58 -25.75
C GLU A 67 -13.93 2.53 -25.75
N LYS A 68 -14.35 3.00 -24.57
CA LYS A 68 -15.45 3.95 -24.45
C LYS A 68 -15.20 5.26 -25.19
N MET A 69 -13.99 5.80 -25.11
CA MET A 69 -13.59 6.99 -25.86
C MET A 69 -13.70 6.77 -27.38
N ASN A 70 -13.28 5.61 -27.89
CA ASN A 70 -13.42 5.30 -29.33
C ASN A 70 -14.90 5.18 -29.74
N GLU A 71 -15.77 4.61 -28.88
CA GLU A 71 -17.20 4.58 -29.13
C GLU A 71 -17.80 5.98 -29.23
N LEU A 72 -17.45 6.86 -28.28
CA LEU A 72 -17.92 8.25 -28.26
C LEU A 72 -17.44 9.00 -29.52
N GLU A 73 -16.18 8.80 -29.93
CA GLU A 73 -15.65 9.40 -31.16
C GLU A 73 -16.43 8.94 -32.40
N GLY A 74 -16.83 7.66 -32.46
CA GLY A 74 -17.70 7.14 -33.50
C GLY A 74 -19.09 7.77 -33.49
N GLN A 75 -19.69 7.96 -32.30
CA GLN A 75 -21.00 8.60 -32.16
C GLN A 75 -20.98 10.08 -32.56
N MET A 76 -19.85 10.76 -32.36
CA MET A 76 -19.70 12.17 -32.75
C MET A 76 -19.74 12.39 -34.26
N ALA A 77 -19.36 11.39 -35.08
CA ALA A 77 -19.30 11.54 -36.54
C ALA A 77 -20.65 11.91 -37.16
N ASP A 78 -21.74 11.33 -36.65
CA ASP A 78 -23.10 11.49 -37.17
C ASP A 78 -24.00 12.36 -36.26
N ALA A 79 -23.47 12.86 -35.14
CA ALA A 79 -24.21 13.64 -34.15
C ALA A 79 -24.45 15.11 -34.59
N SER A 80 -25.50 15.74 -34.05
CA SER A 80 -25.68 17.19 -34.17
C SER A 80 -24.61 17.95 -33.39
N GLU A 81 -24.44 19.25 -33.64
CA GLU A 81 -23.43 20.05 -32.94
C GLU A 81 -23.67 20.11 -31.42
N GLU A 82 -24.93 20.16 -30.98
CA GLU A 82 -25.29 20.09 -29.56
C GLU A 82 -24.89 18.74 -28.95
N ALA A 83 -25.22 17.64 -29.62
CA ALA A 83 -24.87 16.29 -29.14
C ALA A 83 -23.35 16.07 -29.15
N LYS A 84 -22.61 16.61 -30.12
CA LYS A 84 -21.14 16.58 -30.13
C LYS A 84 -20.54 17.31 -28.92
N ALA A 85 -21.14 18.42 -28.49
CA ALA A 85 -20.66 19.15 -27.31
C ALA A 85 -20.79 18.30 -26.03
N GLU A 86 -21.92 17.61 -25.86
CA GLU A 86 -22.14 16.69 -24.73
C GLU A 86 -21.16 15.49 -24.77
N LEU A 87 -21.01 14.86 -25.94
CA LEU A 87 -20.07 13.75 -26.14
C LEU A 87 -18.62 14.18 -25.90
N GLN A 88 -18.26 15.43 -26.22
CA GLN A 88 -16.92 15.96 -25.97
C GLN A 88 -16.66 16.15 -24.47
N GLU A 89 -17.68 16.58 -23.71
CA GLU A 89 -17.57 16.68 -22.25
C GLU A 89 -17.33 15.31 -21.62
N GLU A 90 -18.07 14.28 -22.04
CA GLU A 90 -17.84 12.91 -21.59
C GLU A 90 -16.43 12.40 -21.94
N MET A 91 -15.97 12.68 -23.17
CA MET A 91 -14.61 12.35 -23.62
C MET A 91 -13.54 12.98 -22.72
N ASP A 92 -13.71 14.26 -22.36
CA ASP A 92 -12.78 15.00 -21.52
C ASP A 92 -12.77 14.46 -20.09
N GLN A 93 -13.95 14.09 -19.55
CA GLN A 93 -14.06 13.44 -18.24
C GLN A 93 -13.35 12.08 -18.21
N LEU A 94 -13.57 11.23 -19.22
CA LEU A 94 -12.91 9.93 -19.35
C LEU A 94 -11.38 10.07 -19.44
N LYS A 95 -10.90 11.04 -20.22
CA LYS A 95 -9.47 11.36 -20.31
C LYS A 95 -8.90 11.82 -18.98
N ALA A 96 -9.63 12.66 -18.25
CA ALA A 96 -9.23 13.11 -16.92
C ALA A 96 -9.15 11.94 -15.93
N PHE A 97 -10.12 11.03 -15.95
CA PHE A 97 -10.14 9.84 -15.10
C PHE A 97 -8.94 8.92 -15.40
N SER A 98 -8.63 8.66 -16.67
CA SER A 98 -7.45 7.89 -17.07
C SER A 98 -6.14 8.51 -16.56
N GLN A 99 -6.00 9.84 -16.68
CA GLN A 99 -4.84 10.56 -16.15
C GLN A 99 -4.75 10.53 -14.62
N ASP A 100 -5.88 10.53 -13.93
CA ASP A 100 -5.93 10.46 -12.47
C ASP A 100 -5.48 9.09 -11.96
N LEU A 101 -5.93 8.00 -12.60
CA LEU A 101 -5.45 6.65 -12.31
C LEU A 101 -3.92 6.53 -12.42
N ASP A 102 -3.32 7.11 -13.46
CA ASP A 102 -1.87 7.15 -13.64
C ASP A 102 -1.16 7.92 -12.50
N LYS A 103 -1.76 9.03 -12.03
CA LYS A 103 -1.21 9.82 -10.92
C LYS A 103 -1.30 9.06 -9.62
N GLN A 104 -2.44 8.44 -9.32
CA GLN A 104 -2.66 7.66 -8.11
C GLN A 104 -1.69 6.48 -8.03
N MET A 105 -1.50 5.73 -9.12
CA MET A 105 -0.56 4.62 -9.18
C MET A 105 0.90 5.07 -8.94
N LYS A 106 1.30 6.21 -9.52
CA LYS A 106 2.63 6.80 -9.27
C LYS A 106 2.79 7.24 -7.81
N ALA A 107 1.78 7.90 -7.24
CA ALA A 107 1.80 8.36 -5.87
C ALA A 107 1.90 7.19 -4.88
N LEU A 108 1.12 6.12 -5.08
CA LEU A 108 1.19 4.89 -4.29
C LEU A 108 2.61 4.30 -4.33
N GLY A 109 3.20 4.20 -5.52
CA GLY A 109 4.55 3.67 -5.69
C GLY A 109 5.62 4.48 -4.93
N GLN A 110 5.49 5.81 -4.92
CA GLN A 110 6.41 6.70 -4.20
C GLN A 110 6.22 6.60 -2.69
N GLN A 111 4.98 6.68 -2.20
CA GLN A 111 4.66 6.57 -0.77
C GLN A 111 5.10 5.23 -0.19
N ALA A 112 4.89 4.14 -0.93
CA ALA A 112 5.33 2.82 -0.51
C ALA A 112 6.86 2.72 -0.41
N LYS A 113 7.59 3.28 -1.38
CA LYS A 113 9.05 3.32 -1.35
C LYS A 113 9.57 4.12 -0.16
N GLU A 114 8.99 5.30 0.08
CA GLU A 114 9.36 6.15 1.21
C GLU A 114 9.06 5.47 2.56
N GLY A 115 7.85 4.91 2.72
CA GLY A 115 7.45 4.18 3.92
C GLY A 115 8.36 2.98 4.20
N TRP A 116 8.72 2.22 3.17
CA TRP A 116 9.63 1.08 3.29
C TRP A 116 11.05 1.48 3.71
N GLN A 117 11.56 2.57 3.14
CA GLN A 117 12.86 3.11 3.52
C GLN A 117 12.87 3.65 4.96
N GLY A 118 11.79 4.33 5.37
CA GLY A 118 11.60 4.80 6.75
C GLY A 118 11.62 3.64 7.74
N PHE A 119 10.79 2.62 7.49
CA PHE A 119 10.74 1.42 8.32
C PHE A 119 12.12 0.76 8.50
N LYS A 120 12.87 0.54 7.40
CA LYS A 120 14.23 -0.03 7.48
C LYS A 120 15.19 0.83 8.30
N SER A 121 15.09 2.15 8.18
CA SER A 121 15.91 3.08 8.95
C SER A 121 15.60 3.03 10.44
N ASP A 122 14.32 3.02 10.81
CA ASP A 122 13.87 2.98 12.21
C ASP A 122 14.27 1.68 12.90
N VAL A 123 14.09 0.57 12.22
CA VAL A 123 14.57 -0.75 12.66
C VAL A 123 16.08 -0.75 12.85
N SER A 124 16.85 -0.31 11.84
CA SER A 124 18.32 -0.30 11.92
C SER A 124 18.83 0.58 13.06
N SER A 125 18.18 1.72 13.30
CA SER A 125 18.53 2.64 14.40
C SER A 125 18.24 2.00 15.75
N THR A 126 17.07 1.38 15.90
CA THR A 126 16.68 0.66 17.13
C THR A 126 17.65 -0.47 17.45
N LEU A 127 18.01 -1.29 16.47
CA LEU A 127 18.97 -2.39 16.67
C LEU A 127 20.35 -1.88 17.09
N LYS A 128 20.83 -0.78 16.48
CA LYS A 128 22.10 -0.14 16.88
C LYS A 128 22.07 0.39 18.31
N GLU A 129 20.97 1.03 18.71
CA GLU A 129 20.81 1.53 20.08
C GLU A 129 20.82 0.41 21.11
N ILE A 130 20.18 -0.72 20.81
CA ILE A 130 20.18 -1.88 21.70
C ILE A 130 21.59 -2.49 21.77
N GLY A 131 22.27 -2.68 20.64
CA GLY A 131 23.65 -3.19 20.62
C GLY A 131 24.60 -2.34 21.47
N ASN A 132 24.58 -1.01 21.28
CA ASN A 132 25.38 -0.08 22.07
C ASN A 132 25.10 -0.12 23.58
N LYS A 133 23.88 -0.47 24.00
CA LYS A 133 23.51 -0.62 25.42
C LYS A 133 23.92 -1.95 26.03
N ILE A 134 24.06 -2.99 25.21
CA ILE A 134 24.46 -4.33 25.64
C ILE A 134 26.00 -4.44 25.72
N ASP A 135 26.71 -3.78 24.82
CA ASP A 135 28.17 -3.78 24.76
C ASP A 135 28.84 -2.72 25.66
N GLY A 136 28.04 -1.85 26.29
CA GLY A 136 28.48 -0.71 27.11
C GLY A 136 28.41 -0.92 28.62
#